data_AF-A0A9D6LQS3-F1
#
_entry.id   AF-A0A9D6LQS3-F1
#
_cell.length_a   1.000
_cell.length_b   1.000
_cell.length_c   1.000
_cell.angle_alpha   90.00
_cell.angle_beta   90.00
_cell.angle_gamma   90.00
#
_symmetry.space_group_name_H-M   'P 1'
#
loop_
_entity.id
_entity.type
_entity.pdbx_description
1 polymer ?
#
loop_
_entity_poly.entity_id
_entity_poly.type
_entity_poly.pdbx_seq_one_letter_code
_entity_poly.pdbx_strand_id
1 'polypeptide(L)'
;DAKGKQVANVRDTIRVKLGEANAAQLGRRHFQYDTGFTLPPGRYQLKFLARENRTGKMGTFETTFDVPDLSRDTRSLRLSSVVWSSQREPLEAAVGAAESKKQLLASHPLVHDGQKFVPSITRVFRKDQNLYVYFEVYDPALDPAQKAPSLAASLSFFRGRTKAFESTPVQVTQAAASRQRAFPFQFQIPLSPLGPGPYTCQVNVVDEVGKKFSFPRARLVLLP
;
A
#
# COMPACT_ATOMS: atom_id res chain seq x y z
N ASP A 1 19.34 5.43 -11.67
CA ASP A 1 19.89 5.47 -10.30
C ASP A 1 20.52 6.84 -10.08
N ALA A 2 21.21 7.07 -8.96
CA ALA A 2 21.90 8.34 -8.70
C ALA A 2 22.98 8.72 -9.74
N LYS A 3 23.45 7.75 -10.55
CA LYS A 3 24.43 7.95 -11.63
C LYS A 3 23.76 8.17 -12.99
N GLY A 4 22.44 8.31 -13.03
CA GLY A 4 21.67 8.44 -14.27
C GLY A 4 21.52 7.15 -15.07
N LYS A 5 21.98 6.00 -14.56
CA LYS A 5 21.85 4.70 -15.24
C LYS A 5 20.44 4.15 -15.09
N GLN A 6 19.87 3.65 -16.18
CA GLN A 6 18.64 2.85 -16.11
C GLN A 6 18.96 1.49 -15.48
N VAL A 7 18.33 1.20 -14.34
CA VAL A 7 18.52 -0.05 -13.60
C VAL A 7 17.38 -1.04 -13.79
N ALA A 8 16.20 -0.55 -14.15
CA ALA A 8 15.01 -1.35 -14.43
C ALA A 8 14.09 -0.58 -15.38
N ASN A 9 13.27 -1.30 -16.14
CA ASN A 9 12.26 -0.75 -17.02
C ASN A 9 11.10 -1.74 -17.12
N VAL A 10 9.88 -1.21 -17.29
CA VAL A 10 8.71 -1.98 -17.66
C VAL A 10 7.95 -1.22 -18.72
N ARG A 11 7.35 -1.95 -19.66
CA ARG A 11 6.46 -1.41 -20.67
C ARG A 11 5.31 -2.38 -20.87
N ASP A 12 4.14 -1.95 -20.46
CA ASP A 12 2.91 -2.72 -20.60
C ASP A 12 1.92 -2.00 -21.50
N THR A 13 1.02 -2.77 -22.11
CA THR A 13 -0.15 -2.26 -22.82
C THR A 13 -1.40 -2.79 -22.16
N ILE A 14 -2.18 -1.88 -21.56
CA ILE A 14 -3.49 -2.23 -21.01
C ILE A 14 -4.53 -2.13 -22.12
N ARG A 15 -5.15 -3.26 -22.47
CA ARG A 15 -6.24 -3.27 -23.46
C ARG A 15 -7.58 -3.10 -22.76
N VAL A 16 -8.19 -1.92 -22.95
CA VAL A 16 -9.53 -1.61 -22.44
C VAL A 16 -10.57 -2.01 -23.50
N LYS A 17 -11.47 -2.94 -23.17
CA LYS A 17 -12.60 -3.31 -24.05
C LYS A 17 -13.79 -2.40 -23.77
N LEU A 18 -14.09 -1.52 -24.74
CA LEU A 18 -15.23 -0.62 -24.68
C LEU A 18 -16.45 -1.30 -25.31
N GLY A 19 -17.32 -1.93 -24.50
CA GLY A 19 -18.66 -2.32 -24.94
C GLY A 19 -19.65 -1.16 -24.81
N GLU A 20 -20.84 -1.26 -25.43
CA GLU A 20 -21.88 -0.22 -25.40
C GLU A 20 -22.28 0.18 -23.96
N ALA A 21 -22.28 -0.76 -23.02
CA ALA A 21 -22.51 -0.50 -21.58
C ALA A 21 -21.35 0.21 -20.85
N ASN A 22 -20.11 0.12 -21.38
CA ASN A 22 -18.89 0.62 -20.72
C ASN A 22 -18.46 2.01 -21.23
N ALA A 23 -18.92 2.43 -22.41
CA ALA A 23 -18.54 3.71 -23.02
C ALA A 23 -19.02 4.92 -22.20
N ALA A 24 -20.24 4.87 -21.66
CA ALA A 24 -20.79 5.92 -20.80
C ALA A 24 -20.11 6.02 -19.42
N GLN A 25 -19.47 4.94 -18.97
CA GLN A 25 -18.80 4.86 -17.66
C GLN A 25 -17.32 5.26 -17.70
N LEU A 26 -16.72 5.41 -18.89
CA LEU A 26 -15.28 5.66 -19.03
C LEU A 26 -14.85 7.02 -18.47
N GLY A 27 -15.69 8.05 -18.61
CA GLY A 27 -15.40 9.40 -18.10
C GLY A 27 -15.35 9.50 -16.57
N ARG A 28 -15.76 8.45 -15.84
CA ARG A 28 -15.86 8.43 -14.38
C ARG A 28 -15.02 7.33 -13.71
N ARG A 29 -14.31 6.49 -14.49
CA ARG A 29 -13.51 5.38 -13.95
C ARG A 29 -12.03 5.72 -13.97
N HIS A 30 -11.37 5.53 -12.83
CA HIS A 30 -9.92 5.60 -12.73
C HIS A 30 -9.29 4.32 -13.30
N PHE A 31 -8.22 4.45 -14.08
CA PHE A 31 -7.38 3.31 -14.46
C PHE A 31 -6.31 3.10 -13.40
N GLN A 32 -6.30 1.92 -12.80
CA GLN A 32 -5.22 1.51 -11.92
C GLN A 32 -4.18 0.72 -12.71
N TYR A 33 -2.92 1.10 -12.52
CA TYR A 33 -1.78 0.35 -13.00
C TYR A 33 -0.79 0.20 -11.86
N ASP A 34 -0.22 -0.98 -11.75
CA ASP A 34 0.82 -1.30 -10.79
C ASP A 34 1.81 -2.26 -11.42
N THR A 35 3.03 -2.15 -10.94
CA THR A 35 4.18 -2.92 -11.39
C THR A 35 5.18 -2.97 -10.23
N GLY A 36 6.12 -3.89 -10.31
CA GLY A 36 7.10 -4.11 -9.25
C GLY A 36 8.52 -4.15 -9.81
N PHE A 37 9.46 -3.62 -9.05
CA PHE A 37 10.88 -3.75 -9.30
C PHE A 37 11.58 -4.26 -8.04
N THR A 38 12.53 -5.16 -8.22
CA THR A 38 13.49 -5.51 -7.16
C THR A 38 14.73 -4.65 -7.36
N LEU A 39 15.01 -3.77 -6.41
CA LEU A 39 16.11 -2.82 -6.49
C LEU A 39 17.04 -3.00 -5.28
N PRO A 40 18.37 -2.90 -5.45
CA PRO A 40 19.27 -2.80 -4.31
C PRO A 40 19.06 -1.47 -3.55
N PRO A 41 19.61 -1.33 -2.34
CA PRO A 41 19.58 -0.06 -1.63
C PRO A 41 20.21 1.08 -2.44
N GLY A 42 19.58 2.25 -2.41
CA GLY A 42 20.06 3.43 -3.13
C GLY A 42 18.98 4.44 -3.46
N ARG A 43 19.40 5.57 -4.05
CA ARG A 43 18.52 6.63 -4.54
C ARG A 43 18.15 6.39 -6.00
N TYR A 44 16.86 6.49 -6.29
CA TYR A 44 16.30 6.26 -7.61
C TYR A 44 15.42 7.41 -8.05
N GLN A 45 15.28 7.51 -9.37
CA GLN A 45 14.34 8.38 -10.04
C GLN A 45 13.39 7.50 -10.83
N LEU A 46 12.10 7.61 -10.54
CA LEU A 46 11.03 6.97 -11.28
C LEU A 46 10.57 7.92 -12.38
N LYS A 47 10.60 7.44 -13.62
CA LYS A 47 9.97 8.10 -14.76
C LYS A 47 8.81 7.23 -15.23
N PHE A 48 7.62 7.79 -15.22
CA PHE A 48 6.39 7.14 -15.65
C PHE A 48 5.82 7.88 -16.85
N LEU A 49 5.38 7.12 -17.85
CA LEU A 49 4.79 7.65 -19.07
C LEU A 49 3.53 6.83 -19.38
N ALA A 50 2.40 7.53 -19.46
CA ALA A 50 1.15 6.96 -19.93
C ALA A 50 0.84 7.51 -21.33
N ARG A 51 0.45 6.62 -22.25
CA ARG A 51 0.03 6.99 -23.60
C ARG A 51 -1.31 6.34 -23.94
N GLU A 52 -2.27 7.16 -24.36
CA GLU A 52 -3.50 6.68 -24.96
C GLU A 52 -3.25 6.41 -26.46
N ASN A 53 -3.29 5.14 -26.87
CA ASN A 53 -2.92 4.76 -28.24
C ASN A 53 -3.87 5.30 -29.33
N ARG A 54 -5.15 5.58 -29.01
CA ARG A 54 -6.15 6.04 -29.99
C ARG A 54 -5.97 7.51 -30.37
N THR A 55 -5.84 8.39 -29.37
CA THR A 55 -5.69 9.83 -29.59
C THR A 55 -4.23 10.26 -29.66
N GLY A 56 -3.30 9.41 -29.19
CA GLY A 56 -1.90 9.74 -29.03
C GLY A 56 -1.59 10.63 -27.83
N LYS A 57 -2.58 10.99 -27.00
CA LYS A 57 -2.37 11.78 -25.79
C LYS A 57 -1.38 11.09 -24.85
N MET A 58 -0.48 11.88 -24.28
CA MET A 58 0.57 11.39 -23.41
C MET A 58 0.66 12.25 -22.15
N GLY A 59 0.98 11.60 -21.04
CA GLY A 59 1.32 12.26 -19.78
C GLY A 59 2.55 11.60 -19.19
N THR A 60 3.40 12.41 -18.56
CA THR A 60 4.60 11.95 -17.87
C THR A 60 4.56 12.37 -16.41
N PHE A 61 5.21 11.57 -15.57
CA PHE A 61 5.39 11.86 -14.16
C PHE A 61 6.80 11.43 -13.75
N GLU A 62 7.46 12.27 -12.95
CA GLU A 62 8.81 12.03 -12.48
C GLU A 62 8.89 12.29 -10.98
N THR A 63 9.48 11.36 -10.24
CA THR A 63 9.69 11.51 -8.81
C THR A 63 10.96 10.79 -8.40
N THR A 64 11.52 11.16 -7.25
CA THR A 64 12.66 10.47 -6.64
C THR A 64 12.21 9.68 -5.43
N PHE A 65 12.89 8.58 -5.15
CA PHE A 65 12.67 7.78 -3.95
C PHE A 65 13.96 7.08 -3.52
N ASP A 66 14.05 6.74 -2.24
CA ASP A 66 15.18 6.04 -1.65
C ASP A 66 14.75 4.62 -1.26
N VAL A 67 15.55 3.62 -1.64
CA VAL A 67 15.46 2.24 -1.16
C VAL A 67 16.46 2.11 -0.01
N PRO A 68 16.01 1.93 1.25
CA PRO A 68 16.91 1.91 2.40
C PRO A 68 17.78 0.65 2.43
N ASP A 69 19.00 0.78 2.96
CA ASP A 69 19.85 -0.36 3.29
C ASP A 69 19.47 -0.89 4.67
N LEU A 70 18.55 -1.85 4.69
CA LEU A 70 18.07 -2.46 5.93
C LEU A 70 19.16 -3.21 6.69
N SER A 71 20.28 -3.59 6.05
CA SER A 71 21.39 -4.26 6.75
C SER A 71 22.10 -3.34 7.75
N ARG A 72 22.04 -2.02 7.52
CA ARG A 72 22.70 -1.00 8.35
C ARG A 72 21.77 -0.39 9.39
N ASP A 73 20.48 -0.32 9.09
CA ASP A 73 19.49 0.16 10.06
C ASP A 73 18.97 -1.00 10.93
N THR A 74 19.63 -1.14 12.08
CA THR A 74 19.28 -2.13 13.10
C THR A 74 18.53 -1.51 14.28
N ARG A 75 18.36 -0.18 14.33
CA ARG A 75 17.75 0.51 15.48
C ARG A 75 16.27 0.78 15.28
N SER A 76 15.84 1.04 14.04
CA SER A 76 14.43 1.28 13.74
C SER A 76 13.68 -0.03 13.43
N LEU A 77 12.36 0.01 13.58
CA LEU A 77 11.48 -1.03 13.07
C LEU A 77 11.41 -0.92 11.54
N ARG A 78 11.74 -2.00 10.83
CA ARG A 78 11.74 -2.03 9.37
C ARG A 78 10.32 -2.20 8.88
N LEU A 79 9.74 -1.12 8.36
CA LEU A 79 8.34 -1.05 7.97
C LEU A 79 8.21 -0.70 6.49
N SER A 80 7.25 -1.33 5.79
CA SER A 80 6.82 -0.85 4.49
C SER A 80 6.15 0.53 4.61
N SER A 81 5.97 1.20 3.47
CA SER A 81 4.98 2.28 3.38
C SER A 81 3.60 1.77 3.80
N VAL A 82 2.82 2.63 4.46
CA VAL A 82 1.44 2.33 4.82
C VAL A 82 0.52 2.64 3.65
N VAL A 83 -0.20 1.61 3.20
CA VAL A 83 -1.23 1.72 2.17
C VAL A 83 -2.57 2.02 2.82
N TRP A 84 -3.21 3.07 2.35
CA TRP A 84 -4.53 3.53 2.78
C TRP A 84 -5.47 3.32 1.61
N SER A 85 -6.54 2.57 1.80
CA SER A 85 -7.45 2.16 0.72
C SER A 85 -8.90 2.34 1.15
N SER A 86 -9.76 2.74 0.20
CA SER A 86 -11.22 2.75 0.38
C SER A 86 -11.88 1.49 -0.20
N GLN A 87 -11.13 0.66 -0.92
CA GLN A 87 -11.70 -0.45 -1.68
C GLN A 87 -10.76 -1.66 -1.80
N ARG A 88 -11.38 -2.84 -1.80
CA ARG A 88 -10.78 -4.10 -2.19
C ARG A 88 -11.48 -4.57 -3.44
N GLU A 89 -10.73 -4.85 -4.50
CA GLU A 89 -11.28 -5.31 -5.76
C GLU A 89 -10.88 -6.77 -6.02
N PRO A 90 -11.80 -7.65 -6.46
CA PRO A 90 -11.41 -8.95 -6.98
C PRO A 90 -10.44 -8.77 -8.14
N LEU A 91 -9.39 -9.61 -8.22
CA LEU A 91 -8.41 -9.53 -9.32
C LEU A 91 -9.06 -9.64 -10.72
N GLU A 92 -10.14 -10.39 -10.81
CA GLU A 92 -10.90 -10.62 -12.05
C GLU A 92 -11.72 -9.39 -12.48
N ALA A 93 -12.00 -8.45 -11.57
CA ALA A 93 -12.79 -7.24 -11.84
C ALA A 93 -11.95 -6.10 -12.43
N ALA A 94 -10.62 -6.27 -12.56
CA ALA A 94 -9.76 -5.26 -13.16
C ALA A 94 -10.14 -4.98 -14.63
N VAL A 95 -10.51 -3.74 -14.93
CA VAL A 95 -11.05 -3.28 -16.24
C VAL A 95 -9.99 -3.31 -17.36
N GLY A 96 -8.75 -3.63 -17.02
CA GLY A 96 -7.69 -3.91 -17.97
C GLY A 96 -6.57 -4.70 -17.30
N ALA A 97 -6.18 -5.80 -17.93
CA ALA A 97 -5.00 -6.54 -17.54
C ALA A 97 -3.83 -6.04 -18.41
N ALA A 98 -2.80 -5.50 -17.77
CA ALA A 98 -1.46 -5.63 -18.33
C ALA A 98 -1.12 -7.13 -18.37
N GLU A 99 -0.25 -7.58 -19.27
CA GLU A 99 0.31 -8.95 -19.26
C GLU A 99 1.20 -9.12 -18.02
N SER A 100 0.57 -9.14 -16.85
CA SER A 100 1.21 -9.34 -15.58
C SER A 100 1.59 -10.81 -15.55
N LYS A 101 2.89 -11.13 -15.59
CA LYS A 101 3.36 -12.50 -15.36
C LYS A 101 2.66 -13.03 -14.10
N LYS A 102 1.93 -14.15 -14.18
CA LYS A 102 1.20 -14.75 -13.03
C LYS A 102 2.06 -14.84 -11.75
N GLN A 103 3.38 -14.98 -11.91
CA GLN A 103 4.39 -14.96 -10.85
C GLN A 103 4.48 -13.63 -10.07
N LEU A 104 4.30 -12.49 -10.73
CA LEU A 104 4.28 -11.16 -10.08
C LEU A 104 3.02 -10.97 -9.23
N LEU A 105 1.88 -11.52 -9.66
CA LEU A 105 0.63 -11.48 -8.89
C LEU A 105 0.69 -12.39 -7.65
N ALA A 106 1.33 -13.56 -7.74
CA ALA A 106 1.45 -14.51 -6.64
C ALA A 106 2.29 -13.99 -5.45
N SER A 107 3.21 -13.05 -5.70
CA SER A 107 4.04 -12.42 -4.68
C SER A 107 3.63 -10.97 -4.37
N HIS A 108 2.54 -10.48 -4.98
CA HIS A 108 2.11 -9.10 -4.86
C HIS A 108 1.61 -8.81 -3.43
N PRO A 109 2.23 -7.88 -2.68
CA PRO A 109 1.90 -7.66 -1.26
C PRO A 109 0.46 -7.18 -1.05
N LEU A 110 -0.09 -6.41 -1.99
CA LEU A 110 -1.47 -5.91 -1.90
C LEU A 110 -2.54 -6.91 -2.33
N VAL A 111 -2.16 -8.15 -2.69
CA VAL A 111 -3.11 -9.21 -3.05
C VAL A 111 -3.25 -10.17 -1.88
N HIS A 112 -4.49 -10.35 -1.42
CA HIS A 112 -4.84 -11.25 -0.34
C HIS A 112 -6.23 -11.86 -0.61
N ASP A 113 -6.32 -13.19 -0.52
CA ASP A 113 -7.55 -13.96 -0.76
C ASP A 113 -8.24 -13.64 -2.09
N GLY A 114 -7.46 -13.51 -3.17
CA GLY A 114 -7.98 -13.18 -4.51
C GLY A 114 -8.50 -11.74 -4.66
N GLN A 115 -8.40 -10.93 -3.60
CA GLN A 115 -8.73 -9.51 -3.62
C GLN A 115 -7.48 -8.65 -3.53
N LYS A 116 -7.54 -7.47 -4.12
CA LYS A 116 -6.46 -6.50 -4.15
C LYS A 116 -6.85 -5.24 -3.39
N PHE A 117 -6.00 -4.79 -2.47
CA PHE A 117 -6.12 -3.44 -1.91
C PHE A 117 -5.77 -2.40 -2.98
N VAL A 118 -6.69 -1.48 -3.24
CA VAL A 118 -6.45 -0.36 -4.15
C VAL A 118 -6.04 0.89 -3.37
N PRO A 119 -4.77 1.35 -3.48
CA PRO A 119 -4.33 2.53 -2.75
C PRO A 119 -5.13 3.78 -3.13
N SER A 120 -5.60 4.53 -2.13
CA SER A 120 -6.18 5.87 -2.31
C SER A 120 -5.06 6.91 -2.37
N ILE A 121 -4.82 7.47 -3.56
CA ILE A 121 -3.81 8.50 -3.79
C ILE A 121 -4.25 9.84 -3.19
N THR A 122 -5.55 10.15 -3.28
CA THR A 122 -6.11 11.43 -2.79
C THR A 122 -6.21 11.48 -1.27
N ARG A 123 -6.23 10.32 -0.60
CA ARG A 123 -6.46 10.19 0.86
C ARG A 123 -7.77 10.84 1.31
N VAL A 124 -8.75 10.88 0.42
CA VAL A 124 -10.12 11.34 0.67
C VAL A 124 -11.03 10.12 0.78
N PHE A 125 -11.83 10.08 1.84
CA PHE A 125 -12.73 8.97 2.17
C PHE A 125 -14.12 9.51 2.46
N ARG A 126 -15.15 8.66 2.40
CA ARG A 126 -16.53 8.97 2.80
C ARG A 126 -16.89 8.25 4.11
N LYS A 127 -17.90 8.71 4.85
CA LYS A 127 -18.34 8.04 6.09
C LYS A 127 -19.04 6.71 5.85
N ASP A 128 -19.64 6.54 4.67
CA ASP A 128 -20.43 5.38 4.28
C ASP A 128 -19.59 4.16 3.86
N GLN A 129 -18.25 4.25 3.94
CA GLN A 129 -17.33 3.17 3.55
C GLN A 129 -16.38 2.76 4.70
N ASN A 130 -15.67 1.66 4.46
CA ASN A 130 -14.57 1.24 5.32
C ASN A 130 -13.24 1.84 4.84
N LEU A 131 -12.37 2.19 5.79
CA LEU A 131 -10.95 2.38 5.54
C LEU A 131 -10.25 1.03 5.69
N TYR A 132 -9.50 0.66 4.66
CA TYR A 132 -8.57 -0.46 4.69
C TYR A 132 -7.15 0.08 4.85
N VAL A 133 -6.40 -0.47 5.80
CA VAL A 133 -4.99 -0.14 6.01
C VAL A 133 -4.16 -1.39 5.89
N TYR A 134 -3.09 -1.32 5.08
CA TYR A 134 -2.16 -2.43 4.89
C TYR A 134 -0.71 -1.92 5.02
N PHE A 135 0.12 -2.68 5.71
CA PHE A 135 1.56 -2.51 5.72
C PHE A 135 2.23 -3.80 6.20
N GLU A 136 3.55 -3.86 6.12
CA GLU A 136 4.33 -5.01 6.55
C GLU A 136 5.48 -4.60 7.45
N VAL A 137 5.76 -5.44 8.44
CA VAL A 137 6.99 -5.40 9.22
C VAL A 137 7.95 -6.42 8.62
N TYR A 138 9.22 -6.05 8.45
CA TYR A 138 10.27 -6.91 7.92
C TYR A 138 11.32 -7.26 8.97
N ASP A 139 11.80 -8.50 8.91
CA ASP A 139 12.86 -9.02 9.80
C ASP A 139 12.69 -8.62 11.28
N PRO A 140 11.52 -8.88 11.90
CA PRO A 140 11.34 -8.65 13.32
C PRO A 140 12.27 -9.55 14.14
N ALA A 141 12.51 -9.18 15.40
CA ALA A 141 13.21 -10.08 16.31
C ALA A 141 12.33 -11.30 16.63
N LEU A 142 12.96 -12.45 16.82
CA LEU A 142 12.28 -13.70 17.14
C LEU A 142 12.56 -14.07 18.60
N ASP A 143 11.51 -14.45 19.31
CA ASP A 143 11.64 -15.01 20.65
C ASP A 143 12.49 -16.30 20.58
N PRO A 144 13.55 -16.46 21.41
CA PRO A 144 14.42 -17.62 21.33
C PRO A 144 13.74 -18.97 21.59
N ALA A 145 12.69 -19.00 22.42
CA ALA A 145 11.98 -20.21 22.80
C ALA A 145 10.87 -20.54 21.79
N GLN A 146 10.07 -19.55 21.41
CA GLN A 146 8.93 -19.73 20.51
C GLN A 146 9.32 -19.70 19.02
N LYS A 147 10.50 -19.15 18.70
CA LYS A 147 10.98 -18.89 17.33
C LYS A 147 9.99 -18.10 16.48
N ALA A 148 9.21 -17.24 17.12
CA ALA A 148 8.21 -16.36 16.51
C ALA A 148 8.39 -14.93 17.01
N PRO A 149 7.98 -13.90 16.26
CA PRO A 149 8.00 -12.53 16.76
C PRO A 149 6.78 -12.24 17.64
N SER A 150 6.84 -11.17 18.42
CA SER A 150 5.68 -10.56 19.09
C SER A 150 5.44 -9.17 18.49
N LEU A 151 4.56 -9.11 17.49
CA LEU A 151 4.23 -7.87 16.78
C LEU A 151 2.80 -7.44 17.05
N ALA A 152 2.64 -6.22 17.51
CA ALA A 152 1.35 -5.58 17.74
C ALA A 152 1.24 -4.30 16.92
N ALA A 153 0.05 -4.01 16.39
CA ALA A 153 -0.23 -2.70 15.84
C ALA A 153 -1.64 -2.21 16.14
N SER A 154 -1.81 -0.91 16.34
CA SER A 154 -3.11 -0.25 16.43
C SER A 154 -3.19 0.95 15.48
N LEU A 155 -4.40 1.37 15.15
CA LEU A 155 -4.63 2.58 14.36
C LEU A 155 -5.34 3.63 15.22
N SER A 156 -4.78 4.83 15.26
CA SER A 156 -5.37 5.97 15.96
C SER A 156 -5.72 7.09 14.99
N PHE A 157 -6.88 7.73 15.20
CA PHE A 157 -7.30 8.91 14.46
C PHE A 157 -7.29 10.11 15.40
N PHE A 158 -6.62 11.18 14.98
CA PHE A 158 -6.53 12.43 15.72
C PHE A 158 -7.22 13.56 14.97
N ARG A 159 -7.99 14.36 15.70
CA ARG A 159 -8.47 15.69 15.28
C ARG A 159 -7.68 16.74 16.05
N GLY A 160 -6.71 17.35 15.38
CA GLY A 160 -5.73 18.19 16.06
C GLY A 160 -4.97 17.37 17.11
N ARG A 161 -5.12 17.73 18.39
CA ARG A 161 -4.47 17.03 19.52
C ARG A 161 -5.35 15.98 20.20
N THR A 162 -6.64 15.88 19.83
CA THR A 162 -7.58 14.96 20.46
C THR A 162 -7.63 13.64 19.71
N LYS A 163 -7.46 12.53 20.42
CA LYS A 163 -7.67 11.18 19.88
C LYS A 163 -9.18 10.96 19.73
N ALA A 164 -9.64 10.88 18.49
CA ALA A 164 -11.05 10.71 18.15
C ALA A 164 -11.46 9.23 18.07
N PHE A 165 -10.51 8.34 17.78
CA PHE A 165 -10.73 6.91 17.68
C PHE A 165 -9.41 6.14 17.84
N GLU A 166 -9.51 4.93 18.34
CA GLU A 166 -8.44 3.94 18.37
C GLU A 166 -9.02 2.56 18.03
N SER A 167 -8.35 1.82 17.17
CA SER A 167 -8.74 0.44 16.86
C SER A 167 -8.36 -0.49 18.01
N THR A 168 -8.98 -1.67 18.04
CA THR A 168 -8.37 -2.80 18.74
C THR A 168 -6.98 -3.10 18.14
N PRO A 169 -5.98 -3.45 18.96
CA PRO A 169 -4.70 -3.89 18.44
C PRO A 169 -4.84 -5.20 17.66
N VAL A 170 -4.18 -5.26 16.51
CA VAL A 170 -3.97 -6.49 15.74
C VAL A 170 -2.63 -7.06 16.17
N GLN A 171 -2.58 -8.39 16.37
CA GLN A 171 -1.35 -9.12 16.67
C GLN A 171 -0.99 -10.00 15.48
N VAL A 172 0.29 -10.04 15.12
CA VAL A 172 0.79 -10.85 13.99
C VAL A 172 2.03 -11.62 14.42
N THR A 173 1.94 -12.94 14.37
CA THR A 173 3.04 -13.87 14.69
C THR A 173 3.50 -14.69 13.49
N GLN A 174 2.75 -14.66 12.39
CA GLN A 174 3.02 -15.44 11.19
C GLN A 174 3.44 -14.54 10.03
N ALA A 175 4.45 -14.99 9.30
CA ALA A 175 4.88 -14.35 8.06
C ALA A 175 3.86 -14.58 6.94
N ALA A 176 3.88 -13.72 5.93
CA ALA A 176 3.14 -13.92 4.70
C ALA A 176 3.57 -15.23 4.02
N ALA A 177 2.60 -16.00 3.51
CA ALA A 177 2.82 -17.35 2.98
C ALA A 177 3.93 -17.44 1.93
N SER A 178 4.03 -16.46 1.02
CA SER A 178 5.05 -16.40 -0.04
C SER A 178 6.30 -15.60 0.33
N ARG A 179 6.34 -14.96 1.51
CA ARG A 179 7.38 -14.00 1.91
C ARG A 179 7.71 -14.16 3.40
N GLN A 180 8.56 -15.14 3.69
CA GLN A 180 8.88 -15.65 5.05
C GLN A 180 9.44 -14.64 6.06
N ARG A 181 9.81 -13.43 5.63
CA ARG A 181 10.34 -12.35 6.49
C ARG A 181 9.46 -11.10 6.49
N ALA A 182 8.26 -11.19 5.93
CA ALA A 182 7.29 -10.10 5.86
C ALA A 182 6.07 -10.47 6.70
N PHE A 183 5.70 -9.61 7.63
CA PHE A 183 4.60 -9.81 8.57
C PHE A 183 3.51 -8.78 8.28
N PRO A 184 2.44 -9.17 7.55
CA PRO A 184 1.45 -8.24 7.06
C PRO A 184 0.43 -7.87 8.14
N PHE A 185 0.22 -6.58 8.32
CA PHE A 185 -0.86 -6.02 9.12
C PHE A 185 -1.99 -5.53 8.23
N GLN A 186 -3.21 -5.84 8.63
CA GLN A 186 -4.43 -5.44 7.93
C GLN A 186 -5.42 -4.87 8.94
N PHE A 187 -5.98 -3.71 8.61
CA PHE A 187 -7.09 -3.11 9.34
C PHE A 187 -8.26 -2.88 8.41
N GLN A 188 -9.47 -3.09 8.93
CA GLN A 188 -10.71 -2.66 8.32
C GLN A 188 -11.48 -1.84 9.34
N ILE A 189 -11.61 -0.54 9.07
CA ILE A 189 -12.17 0.43 10.01
C ILE A 189 -13.43 1.02 9.43
N PRO A 190 -14.61 0.80 10.04
CA PRO A 190 -15.83 1.51 9.64
C PRO A 190 -15.69 2.99 9.94
N LEU A 191 -15.91 3.84 8.94
CA LEU A 191 -15.77 5.29 9.08
C LEU A 191 -17.07 5.98 9.55
N SER A 192 -18.19 5.25 9.56
CA SER A 192 -19.50 5.77 9.96
C SER A 192 -19.54 6.41 11.36
N PRO A 193 -18.77 5.97 12.38
CA PRO A 193 -18.77 6.62 13.69
C PRO A 193 -17.99 7.95 13.71
N LEU A 194 -17.10 8.18 12.75
CA LEU A 194 -16.22 9.37 12.71
C LEU A 194 -16.90 10.53 12.01
N GLY A 195 -16.95 11.73 12.61
CA GLY A 195 -17.51 12.91 11.93
C GLY A 195 -16.74 13.30 10.65
N PRO A 196 -17.32 14.07 9.72
CA PRO A 196 -16.59 14.61 8.57
C PRO A 196 -15.47 15.58 8.99
N GLY A 197 -14.42 15.69 8.17
CA GLY A 197 -13.32 16.62 8.35
C GLY A 197 -11.93 16.00 8.20
N PRO A 198 -10.87 16.79 8.41
CA PRO A 198 -9.50 16.30 8.34
C PRO A 198 -9.11 15.51 9.59
N TYR A 199 -8.33 14.46 9.40
CA TYR A 199 -7.75 13.64 10.46
C TYR A 199 -6.26 13.41 10.21
N THR A 200 -5.50 13.31 11.31
CA THR A 200 -4.19 12.65 11.29
C THR A 200 -4.39 11.22 11.73
N CYS A 201 -4.16 10.27 10.83
CA CYS A 201 -4.15 8.85 11.14
C CYS A 201 -2.73 8.41 11.47
N GLN A 202 -2.57 7.65 12.53
CA GLN A 202 -1.30 7.11 12.99
C GLN A 202 -1.45 5.61 13.16
N VAL A 203 -0.57 4.84 12.51
CA VAL A 203 -0.38 3.44 12.87
C VAL A 203 0.61 3.43 14.02
N ASN A 204 0.34 2.73 15.11
CA ASN A 204 1.32 2.41 16.15
C ASN A 204 1.75 0.98 15.93
N VAL A 205 3.04 0.71 15.78
CA VAL A 205 3.56 -0.65 15.60
C VAL A 205 4.65 -0.91 16.63
N VAL A 206 4.59 -2.07 17.28
CA VAL A 206 5.55 -2.50 18.30
C VAL A 206 6.05 -3.90 17.96
N ASP A 207 7.36 -4.07 17.99
CA ASP A 207 8.05 -5.36 18.09
C ASP A 207 8.57 -5.50 19.52
N GLU A 208 7.88 -6.29 20.33
CA GLU A 208 8.16 -6.42 21.76
C GLU A 208 9.48 -7.15 22.01
N VAL A 209 9.78 -8.18 21.21
CA VAL A 209 11.03 -8.95 21.31
C VAL A 209 12.20 -8.06 20.91
N GLY A 210 12.05 -7.33 19.81
CA GLY A 210 13.08 -6.45 19.26
C GLY A 210 13.23 -5.15 20.02
N LYS A 211 12.28 -4.83 20.92
CA LYS A 211 12.16 -3.55 21.64
C LYS A 211 12.16 -2.35 20.68
N LYS A 212 11.46 -2.49 19.56
CA LYS A 212 11.37 -1.48 18.50
C LYS A 212 9.94 -1.05 18.30
N PHE A 213 9.76 0.18 17.84
CA PHE A 213 8.46 0.71 17.52
C PHE A 213 8.53 1.68 16.34
N SER A 214 7.40 1.90 15.68
CA SER A 214 7.23 2.90 14.64
C SER A 214 5.83 3.47 14.68
N PHE A 215 5.68 4.73 14.30
CA PHE A 215 4.39 5.43 14.35
C PHE A 215 4.10 6.25 13.08
N PRO A 216 4.09 5.65 11.87
CA PRO A 216 3.88 6.38 10.64
C PRO A 216 2.52 7.09 10.64
N ARG A 217 2.52 8.32 10.15
CA ARG A 217 1.34 9.19 10.10
C ARG A 217 0.95 9.54 8.68
N ALA A 218 -0.35 9.71 8.48
CA ALA A 218 -0.94 10.21 7.25
C ALA A 218 -2.05 11.21 7.55
N ARG A 219 -2.19 12.23 6.70
CA ARG A 219 -3.36 13.08 6.71
C ARG A 219 -4.42 12.48 5.79
N LEU A 220 -5.61 12.26 6.33
CA LEU A 220 -6.79 11.83 5.57
C LEU A 220 -7.89 12.89 5.69
N VAL A 221 -8.79 12.94 4.71
CA VAL A 221 -10.00 13.78 4.76
C VAL A 221 -11.22 12.88 4.70
N LEU A 222 -12.15 13.05 5.63
CA LEU A 222 -13.41 12.34 5.67
C LEU A 222 -14.54 13.25 5.20
N LEU A 223 -15.20 12.86 4.12
CA LEU A 223 -16.39 13.51 3.58
C LEU A 223 -17.65 12.89 4.21
N PRO A 224 -18.80 13.61 4.14
CA PRO A 224 -20.10 13.05 4.52
C PRO A 224 -20.40 11.72 3.86
#